data_AF-A0A8B7TDH9-F1
#
_entry.id   AF-A0A8B7TDH9-F1
#
_cell.length_a   1.000
_cell.length_b   1.000
_cell.length_c   1.000
_cell.angle_alpha   90.00
_cell.angle_beta   90.00
_cell.angle_gamma   90.00
#
_symmetry.space_group_name_H-M   'P 1'
#
loop_
_entity.id
_entity.type
_entity.pdbx_description
1 polymer ?
#
loop_
_entity_poly.entity_id
_entity_poly.type
_entity_poly.pdbx_seq_one_letter_code
_entity_poly.pdbx_strand_id
1 'polypeptide(L)'
;MFVPYGESVPDLAGFTLLMPAVSVGNVGQLAIDLIISTLNMCKIGYFYTDCLVPMVGNNPYATSKENSTELSINAEALFSVLTGMCKHH
;
A
#
# COMPACT_ATOMS: atom_id res chain seq x y z
N MET A 1 -8.89 -1.19 -11.81
CA MET A 1 -8.59 -2.64 -11.76
C MET A 1 -7.43 -2.89 -10.80
N PHE A 2 -7.51 -3.93 -9.96
CA PHE A 2 -6.38 -4.31 -9.12
C PHE A 2 -5.33 -5.09 -9.92
N VAL A 3 -4.04 -4.78 -9.74
CA VAL A 3 -2.90 -5.43 -10.39
C VAL A 3 -1.91 -5.88 -9.30
N PRO A 4 -1.69 -7.20 -9.12
CA PRO A 4 -0.74 -7.71 -8.12
C PRO A 4 0.72 -7.51 -8.55
N TYR A 5 1.63 -7.37 -7.59
CA TYR A 5 3.09 -7.35 -7.87
C TYR A 5 3.68 -8.75 -8.09
N GLY A 6 3.03 -9.81 -7.59
CA GLY A 6 3.43 -11.20 -7.80
C GLY A 6 2.73 -11.87 -8.98
N GLU A 7 3.18 -13.07 -9.34
CA GLU A 7 2.58 -13.85 -10.44
C GLU A 7 1.19 -14.42 -10.08
N SER A 8 0.87 -14.53 -8.79
CA SER A 8 -0.43 -15.00 -8.31
C SER A 8 -1.23 -13.88 -7.66
N VAL A 9 -2.55 -13.94 -7.83
CA VAL A 9 -3.48 -13.06 -7.14
C VAL A 9 -3.51 -13.46 -5.65
N PRO A 10 -3.27 -12.53 -4.71
CA PRO A 10 -3.37 -12.83 -3.29
C PRO A 10 -4.80 -13.23 -2.92
N ASP A 11 -4.95 -14.27 -2.09
CA ASP A 11 -6.24 -14.61 -1.50
C ASP A 11 -6.54 -13.63 -0.37
N LEU A 12 -7.50 -12.73 -0.61
CA LEU A 12 -7.93 -11.69 0.32
C LEU A 12 -9.28 -12.02 0.97
N ALA A 13 -9.79 -13.26 0.83
CA ALA A 13 -11.03 -13.67 1.46
C ALA A 13 -10.92 -13.61 3.00
N GLY A 14 -11.97 -13.08 3.65
CA GLY A 14 -12.02 -12.94 5.12
C GLY A 14 -11.22 -11.77 5.68
N PHE A 15 -10.51 -11.00 4.86
CA PHE A 15 -9.86 -9.76 5.26
C PHE A 15 -10.76 -8.54 5.07
N THR A 16 -10.44 -7.45 5.77
CA THR A 16 -11.13 -6.17 5.65
C THR A 16 -10.28 -5.20 4.84
N LEU A 17 -10.86 -4.63 3.78
CA LEU A 17 -10.24 -3.53 3.03
C LEU A 17 -10.47 -2.21 3.77
N LEU A 18 -9.39 -1.54 4.16
CA LEU A 18 -9.42 -0.16 4.63
C LEU A 18 -9.08 0.76 3.45
N MET A 19 -10.05 1.52 2.95
CA MET A 19 -9.87 2.45 1.83
C MET A 19 -10.21 3.87 2.28
N PRO A 20 -9.22 4.76 2.44
CA PRO A 20 -9.50 6.13 2.85
C PRO A 20 -10.16 6.90 1.71
N ALA A 21 -11.11 7.77 2.05
CA ALA A 21 -11.66 8.76 1.14
C ALA A 21 -10.90 10.08 1.26
N VAL A 22 -10.67 10.75 0.13
CA VAL A 22 -10.13 12.12 0.12
C VAL A 22 -11.14 13.04 0.79
N SER A 23 -10.74 13.66 1.89
CA SER A 23 -11.62 14.44 2.76
C SER A 23 -10.91 15.65 3.34
N VAL A 24 -11.67 16.54 3.99
CA VAL A 24 -11.13 17.76 4.60
C VAL A 24 -10.02 17.39 5.60
N GLY A 25 -8.85 17.99 5.42
CA GLY A 25 -7.69 17.75 6.29
C GLY A 25 -7.00 16.40 6.08
N ASN A 26 -7.40 15.61 5.08
CA ASN A 26 -6.83 14.30 4.75
C ASN A 26 -6.78 13.31 5.93
N VAL A 27 -7.70 13.43 6.89
CA VAL A 27 -7.67 12.67 8.15
C VAL A 27 -7.70 11.16 7.89
N GLY A 28 -8.50 10.72 6.91
CA GLY A 28 -8.54 9.32 6.51
C GLY A 28 -7.20 8.81 5.98
N GLN A 29 -6.52 9.60 5.13
CA GLN A 29 -5.20 9.23 4.60
C GLN A 29 -4.14 9.21 5.70
N LEU A 30 -4.10 10.22 6.57
CA LEU A 30 -3.16 10.28 7.70
C LEU A 30 -3.37 9.13 8.70
N ALA A 31 -4.62 8.72 8.93
CA ALA A 31 -4.91 7.55 9.75
C ALA A 31 -4.36 6.26 9.11
N ILE A 32 -4.48 6.12 7.79
CA ILE A 32 -3.92 4.99 7.04
C ILE A 32 -2.39 5.03 7.04
N ASP A 33 -1.76 6.21 6.91
CA ASP A 33 -0.31 6.39 7.02
C ASP A 33 0.22 5.84 8.35
N LEU A 34 -0.49 6.13 9.45
CA LEU A 34 -0.14 5.64 10.78
C LEU A 34 -0.29 4.11 10.87
N ILE A 35 -1.38 3.55 10.33
CA ILE A 35 -1.62 2.10 10.32
C ILE A 35 -0.52 1.38 9.54
N ILE A 36 -0.20 1.86 8.33
CA ILE A 36 0.84 1.28 7.47
C ILE A 36 2.19 1.29 8.20
N SER A 37 2.56 2.44 8.76
CA SER A 37 3.83 2.61 9.47
C SER A 37 3.91 1.76 10.74
N THR A 38 2.82 1.67 11.49
CA THR A 38 2.77 0.93 12.77
C THR A 38 2.79 -0.58 12.57
N LEU A 39 2.09 -1.07 11.55
CA LEU A 39 1.96 -2.51 11.26
C LEU A 39 3.02 -3.04 10.28
N ASN A 40 3.97 -2.18 9.88
CA ASN A 40 5.02 -2.47 8.91
C ASN A 40 4.47 -3.18 7.66
N MET A 41 3.41 -2.61 7.08
CA MET A 41 2.71 -3.23 5.95
C MET A 41 3.57 -3.21 4.69
N CYS A 42 3.43 -4.24 3.87
CA CYS A 42 4.16 -4.39 2.61
C CYS A 42 3.23 -4.20 1.41
N LYS A 43 3.78 -3.76 0.28
CA LYS A 43 3.01 -3.59 -0.95
C LYS A 43 2.70 -4.95 -1.59
N ILE A 44 1.45 -5.17 -1.98
CA ILE A 44 1.00 -6.41 -2.67
C ILE A 44 0.53 -6.18 -4.10
N GLY A 45 0.29 -4.92 -4.48
CA GLY A 45 -0.14 -4.52 -5.80
C GLY A 45 -0.60 -3.08 -5.83
N TYR A 46 -1.32 -2.69 -6.88
CA TYR A 46 -1.86 -1.35 -7.04
C TYR A 46 -3.19 -1.36 -7.78
N PHE A 47 -3.93 -0.25 -7.70
CA PHE A 47 -5.15 -0.04 -8.46
C PHE A 47 -4.86 0.83 -9.68
N TYR A 48 -4.94 0.22 -10.86
CA TYR A 48 -4.88 0.94 -12.13
C TYR A 48 -6.24 1.60 -12.42
N THR A 49 -6.25 2.91 -12.61
CA THR A 49 -7.44 3.70 -12.95
C THR A 49 -7.03 5.01 -13.61
N ASP A 50 -7.80 5.44 -14.61
CA ASP A 50 -7.63 6.74 -15.28
C ASP A 50 -8.27 7.89 -14.49
N CYS A 51 -8.97 7.59 -13.39
CA CYS A 51 -9.63 8.58 -12.54
C CYS A 51 -8.69 9.33 -11.59
N LEU A 52 -7.41 8.93 -11.52
CA LEU A 52 -6.42 9.53 -10.62
C LEU A 52 -5.34 10.26 -11.41
N VAL A 53 -4.87 11.39 -10.88
CA VAL A 53 -3.76 12.15 -11.46
C VAL A 53 -2.47 11.32 -11.36
N PRO A 54 -1.71 11.13 -12.45
CA PRO A 54 -0.45 10.39 -12.41
C PRO A 54 0.52 10.99 -11.39
N MET A 55 1.04 10.15 -10.49
CA MET A 55 1.92 10.58 -9.41
C MET A 55 2.93 9.48 -9.11
N VAL A 56 4.20 9.88 -8.94
CA VAL A 56 5.30 9.02 -8.52
C VAL A 56 6.18 9.79 -7.55
N GLY A 57 6.62 9.13 -6.48
CA GLY A 57 7.52 9.71 -5.49
C GLY A 57 8.32 8.64 -4.75
N ASN A 58 9.18 9.06 -3.84
CA ASN A 58 9.93 8.14 -2.99
C ASN A 58 9.00 7.38 -2.05
N ASN A 59 9.44 6.21 -1.57
CA ASN A 59 8.74 5.46 -0.54
C ASN A 59 8.54 6.28 0.75
N PRO A 60 7.30 6.67 1.10
CA PRO A 60 7.05 7.50 2.29
C PRO A 60 7.20 6.71 3.59
N TYR A 61 7.20 5.37 3.52
CA TYR A 61 7.32 4.47 4.66
C TYR A 61 8.71 3.81 4.73
N ALA A 62 9.71 4.38 4.05
CA ALA A 62 11.06 3.86 4.07
C ALA A 62 11.66 3.94 5.48
N THR A 63 12.07 2.79 6.00
CA THR A 63 12.69 2.61 7.32
C THR A 63 14.08 1.98 7.23
N SER A 64 14.47 1.50 6.04
CA SER A 64 15.76 0.88 5.76
C SER A 64 16.39 1.48 4.51
N LYS A 65 17.68 1.23 4.31
CA LYS A 65 18.35 1.68 3.07
C LYS A 65 17.83 0.94 1.84
N GLU A 66 17.39 -0.29 2.02
CA GLU A 66 16.88 -1.15 0.95
C GLU A 66 15.55 -0.64 0.40
N ASN A 67 14.59 -0.29 1.27
CA ASN A 67 13.28 0.21 0.82
C ASN A 67 13.29 1.72 0.48
N SER A 68 14.38 2.44 0.76
CA SER A 68 14.52 3.87 0.46
C SER A 68 14.67 4.18 -1.03
N THR A 69 15.04 3.20 -1.86
CA THR A 69 15.15 3.35 -3.31
C THR A 69 13.86 2.99 -4.04
N GLU A 70 12.85 2.48 -3.32
CA GLU A 70 11.56 2.15 -3.89
C GLU A 70 10.75 3.40 -4.21
N LEU A 71 10.06 3.36 -5.34
CA LEU A 71 9.10 4.38 -5.72
C LEU A 71 7.69 3.99 -5.26
N SER A 72 6.88 5.01 -5.00
CA SER A 72 5.47 4.86 -4.65
C SER A 72 4.57 5.66 -5.57
N ILE A 73 3.37 5.13 -5.76
CA ILE A 73 2.31 5.75 -6.55
C ILE A 73 1.10 6.07 -5.66
N ASN A 74 0.09 6.74 -6.24
CA ASN A 74 -1.07 7.26 -5.52
C ASN A 74 -2.11 6.21 -5.06
N ALA A 75 -2.05 4.96 -5.56
CA ALA A 75 -3.08 3.96 -5.34
C ALA A 75 -2.48 2.54 -5.19
N GLU A 76 -1.78 2.33 -4.08
CA GLU A 76 -1.16 1.04 -3.74
C GLU A 76 -2.04 0.23 -2.80
N ALA A 77 -2.04 -1.09 -2.96
CA ALA A 77 -2.62 -2.01 -2.01
C ALA A 77 -1.51 -2.57 -1.13
N LEU A 78 -1.67 -2.42 0.19
CA LEU A 78 -0.72 -2.89 1.18
C LEU A 78 -1.37 -3.95 2.08
N PHE A 79 -0.55 -4.86 2.60
CA PHE A 79 -0.99 -5.94 3.47
C PHE A 79 -0.06 -6.09 4.67
N SER A 80 -0.61 -6.48 5.83
CA SER A 80 0.21 -6.64 7.03
C SER A 80 1.04 -7.92 6.95
N VAL A 81 2.33 -7.79 7.25
CA VAL A 81 3.30 -8.90 7.28
C VAL A 81 2.97 -9.89 8.41
N LEU A 82 2.32 -9.43 9.49
CA LEU A 82 1.92 -10.26 10.64
C LEU A 82 1.00 -11.44 10.25
N THR A 83 0.34 -11.35 9.09
CA THR A 83 -0.58 -12.36 8.56
C THR A 83 0.05 -13.32 7.53
N GLY A 84 1.38 -13.28 7.34
CA GLY A 84 2.15 -14.36 6.68
C GLY A 84 2.28 -14.31 5.16
N MET A 85 1.76 -13.28 4.48
CA MET A 85 1.82 -13.17 3.01
C MET A 85 3.09 -12.50 2.45
N CYS A 86 3.81 -11.73 3.27
CA CYS A 86 5.07 -11.11 2.86
C CYS A 86 6.25 -11.86 3.49
N LYS A 87 6.83 -12.79 2.72
CA LYS A 87 8.18 -13.28 3.00
C LYS A 87 9.15 -12.25 2.43
N HIS A 88 10.02 -11.72 3.28
CA HIS A 88 11.21 -10.98 2.85
C HIS A 88 11.98 -11.86 1.86
N HIS A 89 12.19 -11.35 0.65
CA HIS A 89 13.04 -11.95 -0.36
C HIS A 89 14.37 -11.21 -0.37
#